data_AF-A0A4P6L7Q2-F1
#
_entry.id   AF-A0A4P6L7Q2-F1
#
_cell.length_a   1.000
_cell.length_b   1.000
_cell.length_c   1.000
_cell.angle_alpha   90.00
_cell.angle_beta   90.00
_cell.angle_gamma   90.00
#
_symmetry.space_group_name_H-M   'P 1'
#
loop_
_entity.id
_entity.type
_entity.pdbx_description
1 polymer ?
#
loop_
_entity_poly.entity_id
_entity_poly.type
_entity_poly.pdbx_seq_one_letter_code
_entity_poly.pdbx_strand_id
1 'polypeptide(L)'
;MGSTPKSDTNPAVTSGAPLAVRDNAVSYLLKQSPAAAPPQQVRKRTAPRTVGTRVTAQPAFVLHSYPYKETSLIVELLTRDFGRVALIAKGAKRPHSQLRGVLQTFQPVSAGWTGKNELRTLTDADWVGGLLPLEKTALLCGFYLNELLVKLLARDDAHPALFDHYVSTLNQLAHNEPPPIVLRKFEAALLKETGVAADLTRCADTRGKVKAGVQYVVDPDRGPRPAMDADTAPRVAGKTLLDMAREDYADPATQAQSKQLMRFLLAHQLNGAPLNTRQILIDLMQL
;
A
#
# COMPACT_ATOMS: atom_id res chain seq x y z
N MET A 1 70.54 9.97 10.50
CA MET A 1 69.86 10.84 11.49
C MET A 1 68.77 11.58 10.74
N GLY A 2 67.52 11.22 10.98
CA GLY A 2 66.37 11.62 10.17
C GLY A 2 65.97 13.07 10.41
N SER A 3 65.78 13.79 9.32
CA SER A 3 65.21 15.12 9.23
C SER A 3 63.77 15.00 8.72
N THR A 4 62.80 15.36 9.55
CA THR A 4 61.42 15.64 9.13
C THR A 4 60.98 16.96 9.80
N PRO A 5 60.46 17.94 9.03
CA PRO A 5 59.89 19.14 9.60
C PRO A 5 58.40 18.97 9.93
N LYS A 6 58.01 19.64 11.02
CA LYS A 6 56.67 20.18 11.32
C LYS A 6 56.11 20.91 10.09
N SER A 7 54.83 21.15 9.84
CA SER A 7 53.53 20.99 10.51
C SER A 7 52.57 21.61 9.50
N ASP A 8 51.39 21.05 9.26
CA ASP A 8 50.26 21.89 8.84
C ASP A 8 48.97 21.39 9.49
N THR A 9 48.44 22.32 10.27
CA THR A 9 47.17 22.36 10.98
C THR A 9 46.00 22.39 10.02
N ASN A 10 44.93 21.64 10.32
CA ASN A 10 43.59 22.07 9.97
C ASN A 10 42.65 21.82 11.17
N PRO A 11 41.77 22.77 11.54
CA PRO A 11 41.08 22.78 12.81
C PRO A 11 39.74 22.01 12.77
N ALA A 12 39.26 21.70 13.97
CA ALA A 12 37.98 21.07 14.26
C ALA A 12 36.78 21.90 13.80
N VAL A 13 35.70 21.22 13.39
CA VAL A 13 34.32 21.71 13.61
C VAL A 13 33.44 20.55 14.11
N THR A 14 32.76 20.87 15.19
CA THR A 14 31.85 20.10 16.05
C THR A 14 30.47 19.82 15.45
N SER A 15 29.87 18.72 15.94
CA SER A 15 28.45 18.40 16.17
C SER A 15 27.33 19.14 15.42
N GLY A 16 26.41 18.34 14.86
CA GLY A 16 25.03 18.76 14.60
C GLY A 16 24.14 17.61 14.14
N ALA A 17 23.38 17.00 15.04
CA ALA A 17 22.14 16.27 14.72
C ALA A 17 20.94 17.21 15.04
N PRO A 18 19.68 16.95 14.59
CA PRO A 18 19.17 15.80 13.84
C PRO A 18 18.23 16.13 12.66
N LEU A 19 17.79 15.06 11.98
CA LEU A 19 16.72 14.97 10.98
C LEU A 19 15.41 15.64 11.43
N ALA A 20 14.89 16.59 10.66
CA ALA A 20 13.53 17.13 10.84
C ALA A 20 12.95 17.71 9.54
N VAL A 21 12.72 16.87 8.51
CA VAL A 21 11.97 17.28 7.28
C VAL A 21 10.99 16.20 6.77
N ARG A 22 10.82 15.06 7.47
CA ARG A 22 10.21 13.85 6.89
C ARG A 22 8.68 13.70 6.98
N ASP A 23 7.94 14.58 7.67
CA ASP A 23 6.53 14.29 8.05
C ASP A 23 5.43 15.14 7.37
N ASN A 24 5.76 16.12 6.53
CA ASN A 24 4.77 17.17 6.21
C ASN A 24 3.74 16.76 5.14
N ALA A 25 4.07 15.90 4.18
CA ALA A 25 3.17 15.57 3.07
C ALA A 25 2.14 14.46 3.42
N VAL A 26 2.56 13.43 4.15
CA VAL A 26 1.64 12.41 4.70
C VAL A 26 0.68 13.06 5.69
N SER A 27 1.20 13.95 6.54
CA SER A 27 0.37 14.78 7.42
C SER A 27 -0.62 15.64 6.63
N TYR A 28 -0.23 16.24 5.50
CA TYR A 28 -1.12 17.08 4.70
C TYR A 28 -2.27 16.28 4.04
N LEU A 29 -1.96 15.10 3.50
CA LEU A 29 -2.97 14.18 2.93
C LEU A 29 -3.92 13.63 4.01
N LEU A 30 -3.42 13.37 5.23
CA LEU A 30 -4.24 12.92 6.37
C LEU A 30 -5.03 14.07 7.05
N LYS A 31 -4.49 15.31 7.06
CA LYS A 31 -5.09 16.51 7.69
C LYS A 31 -6.20 17.16 6.86
N GLN A 32 -6.44 16.74 5.62
CA GLN A 32 -7.62 17.15 4.87
C GLN A 32 -8.91 16.42 5.34
N SER A 33 -8.81 15.54 6.35
CA SER A 33 -9.94 15.29 7.26
C SER A 33 -10.13 16.50 8.19
N PRO A 34 -11.34 17.09 8.32
CA PRO A 34 -11.53 18.39 8.94
C PRO A 34 -10.99 18.43 10.38
N ALA A 35 -10.07 19.37 10.63
CA ALA A 35 -9.46 19.64 11.93
C ALA A 35 -10.52 20.01 12.99
N ALA A 36 -10.29 19.53 14.22
CA ALA A 36 -11.19 19.63 15.36
C ALA A 36 -11.43 21.09 15.81
N ALA A 37 -12.70 21.50 15.79
CA ALA A 37 -13.22 22.65 16.51
C ALA A 37 -13.41 22.28 18.01
N PRO A 38 -13.53 23.26 18.94
CA PRO A 38 -13.58 23.02 20.40
C PRO A 38 -14.80 22.17 20.80
N PRO A 39 -14.81 21.57 22.02
CA PRO A 39 -15.71 20.48 22.36
C PRO A 39 -17.16 20.97 22.50
N GLN A 40 -17.89 20.92 21.39
CA GLN A 40 -19.34 20.97 21.39
C GLN A 40 -19.86 19.53 21.36
N GLN A 41 -20.79 19.26 22.28
CA GLN A 41 -21.48 17.99 22.53
C GLN A 41 -21.58 17.10 21.29
N VAL A 42 -21.10 15.87 21.44
CA VAL A 42 -21.05 14.82 20.41
C VAL A 42 -22.45 14.54 19.87
N ARG A 43 -22.85 15.27 18.83
CA ARG A 43 -23.90 14.85 17.91
C ARG A 43 -23.28 13.81 16.98
N LYS A 44 -23.82 12.59 17.01
CA LYS A 44 -23.48 11.47 16.11
C LYS A 44 -23.26 11.99 14.69
N ARG A 45 -22.01 11.97 14.18
CA ARG A 45 -21.69 12.40 12.80
C ARG A 45 -22.33 11.42 11.82
N THR A 46 -23.32 11.92 11.11
CA THR A 46 -24.07 11.27 10.04
C THR A 46 -23.13 10.85 8.90
N ALA A 47 -23.47 9.73 8.26
CA ALA A 47 -22.89 9.16 7.03
C ALA A 47 -22.48 10.20 5.95
N PRO A 48 -21.59 9.86 5.00
CA PRO A 48 -21.21 10.75 3.90
C PRO A 48 -22.44 11.39 3.24
N ARG A 49 -22.35 12.69 2.93
CA ARG A 49 -23.43 13.46 2.29
C ARG A 49 -23.65 12.97 0.86
N THR A 50 -24.42 11.90 0.70
CA THR A 50 -25.03 11.50 -0.58
C THR A 50 -26.18 12.44 -0.90
N VAL A 51 -25.88 13.64 -1.40
CA VAL A 51 -26.90 14.49 -2.03
C VAL A 51 -27.11 13.97 -3.45
N GLY A 52 -27.95 12.94 -3.58
CA GLY A 52 -28.13 12.22 -4.84
C GLY A 52 -26.90 11.41 -5.25
N THR A 53 -26.92 10.86 -6.47
CA THR A 53 -25.90 9.99 -7.09
C THR A 53 -24.54 10.62 -7.36
N ARG A 54 -24.24 11.75 -6.72
CA ARG A 54 -23.07 12.57 -7.00
C ARG A 54 -22.13 12.51 -5.81
N VAL A 55 -20.89 12.17 -6.11
CA VAL A 55 -19.77 12.14 -5.19
C VAL A 55 -18.76 13.18 -5.65
N THR A 56 -18.16 13.90 -4.71
CA THR A 56 -17.22 14.99 -4.99
C THR A 56 -16.01 14.91 -4.06
N ALA A 57 -14.88 15.40 -4.55
CA ALA A 57 -13.65 15.62 -3.79
C ALA A 57 -13.18 14.41 -2.97
N GLN A 58 -13.24 13.22 -3.57
CA GLN A 58 -12.79 11.99 -2.92
C GLN A 58 -11.30 11.78 -3.12
N PRO A 59 -10.51 11.61 -2.04
CA PRO A 59 -9.14 11.17 -2.15
C PRO A 59 -9.06 9.83 -2.87
N ALA A 60 -8.25 9.78 -3.93
CA ALA A 60 -8.14 8.62 -4.78
C ALA A 60 -6.75 8.46 -5.41
N PHE A 61 -6.49 7.25 -5.90
CA PHE A 61 -5.35 6.91 -6.74
C PHE A 61 -5.84 6.13 -7.95
N VAL A 62 -5.25 6.40 -9.11
CA VAL A 62 -5.46 5.55 -10.29
C VAL A 62 -4.74 4.23 -10.08
N LEU A 63 -5.47 3.12 -10.08
CA LEU A 63 -4.91 1.77 -10.05
C LEU A 63 -4.55 1.30 -11.45
N HIS A 64 -5.48 1.49 -12.39
CA HIS A 64 -5.34 1.08 -13.78
C HIS A 64 -6.22 1.94 -14.69
N SER A 65 -5.84 2.04 -15.96
CA SER A 65 -6.61 2.73 -16.99
C SER A 65 -6.52 2.00 -18.31
N TYR A 66 -7.63 1.92 -19.04
CA TYR A 66 -7.66 1.31 -20.38
C TYR A 66 -8.49 2.15 -21.36
N PRO A 67 -8.10 2.16 -22.67
CA PRO A 67 -8.86 2.86 -23.70
C PRO A 67 -10.33 2.44 -23.74
N TYR A 68 -11.23 3.42 -23.82
CA TYR A 68 -12.66 3.18 -23.97
C TYR A 68 -13.26 4.14 -25.00
N LYS A 69 -13.79 3.59 -26.08
CA LYS A 69 -14.20 4.37 -27.27
C LYS A 69 -13.05 5.25 -27.80
N GLU A 70 -13.38 6.12 -28.74
CA GLU A 70 -12.40 6.94 -29.44
C GLU A 70 -11.65 7.91 -28.50
N THR A 71 -12.39 8.63 -27.65
CA THR A 71 -11.83 9.75 -26.86
C THR A 71 -11.83 9.53 -25.34
N SER A 72 -12.32 8.39 -24.84
CA SER A 72 -12.50 8.18 -23.40
C SER A 72 -11.57 7.10 -22.84
N LEU A 73 -11.45 7.06 -21.52
CA LEU A 73 -10.80 5.98 -20.77
C LEU A 73 -11.82 5.38 -19.79
N ILE A 74 -11.65 4.10 -19.46
CA ILE A 74 -12.13 3.61 -18.17
C ILE A 74 -10.95 3.63 -17.21
N VAL A 75 -11.17 4.16 -16.01
CA VAL A 75 -10.19 4.22 -14.93
C VAL A 75 -10.72 3.48 -13.72
N GLU A 76 -9.90 2.60 -13.17
CA GLU A 76 -10.11 1.95 -11.88
C GLU A 76 -9.42 2.80 -10.82
N LEU A 77 -10.19 3.38 -9.90
CA LEU A 77 -9.67 4.18 -8.80
C LEU A 77 -9.75 3.38 -7.50
N LEU A 78 -8.69 3.45 -6.70
CA LEU A 78 -8.81 3.21 -5.25
C LEU A 78 -9.21 4.53 -4.61
N THR A 79 -10.36 4.56 -3.95
CA THR A 79 -10.87 5.74 -3.22
C THR A 79 -10.94 5.43 -1.75
N ARG A 80 -10.74 6.45 -0.90
CA ARG A 80 -10.68 6.25 0.54
C ARG A 80 -12.00 5.77 1.14
N ASP A 81 -13.10 6.44 0.77
CA ASP A 81 -14.40 6.24 1.43
C ASP A 81 -15.39 5.41 0.60
N PHE A 82 -15.05 5.08 -0.65
CA PHE A 82 -15.90 4.27 -1.56
C PHE A 82 -15.18 3.04 -2.12
N GLY A 83 -13.96 2.75 -1.66
CA GLY A 83 -13.23 1.56 -2.10
C GLY A 83 -12.78 1.64 -3.55
N ARG A 84 -12.74 0.48 -4.21
CA ARG A 84 -12.39 0.40 -5.63
C ARG A 84 -13.59 0.74 -6.52
N VAL A 85 -13.47 1.77 -7.35
CA VAL A 85 -14.54 2.25 -8.24
C VAL A 85 -14.08 2.33 -9.70
N ALA A 86 -14.94 1.91 -10.62
CA ALA A 86 -14.71 2.00 -12.05
C ALA A 86 -15.43 3.22 -12.65
N LEU A 87 -14.69 4.11 -13.32
CA LEU A 87 -15.22 5.36 -13.87
C LEU A 87 -14.89 5.52 -15.35
N ILE A 88 -15.83 6.05 -16.13
CA ILE A 88 -15.59 6.53 -17.48
C ILE A 88 -15.10 7.98 -17.41
N ALA A 89 -13.86 8.20 -17.86
CA ALA A 89 -13.28 9.53 -18.05
C ALA A 89 -13.50 9.98 -19.50
N LYS A 90 -14.60 10.70 -19.73
CA LYS A 90 -15.00 11.15 -21.07
C LYS A 90 -14.02 12.19 -21.61
N GLY A 91 -13.58 12.03 -22.85
CA GLY A 91 -12.67 12.98 -23.49
C GLY A 91 -11.23 12.96 -22.97
N ALA A 92 -10.90 12.06 -22.03
CA ALA A 92 -9.57 11.99 -21.39
C ALA A 92 -8.40 11.78 -22.38
N LYS A 93 -8.67 11.21 -23.56
CA LYS A 93 -7.66 11.00 -24.61
C LYS A 93 -7.43 12.21 -25.51
N ARG A 94 -8.24 13.27 -25.41
CA ARG A 94 -8.11 14.45 -26.28
C ARG A 94 -6.76 15.16 -26.00
N PRO A 95 -6.09 15.73 -27.03
CA PRO A 95 -4.77 16.34 -26.87
C PRO A 95 -4.66 17.40 -25.76
N HIS A 96 -5.72 18.19 -25.55
CA HIS A 96 -5.77 19.26 -24.54
C HIS A 96 -6.64 18.92 -23.33
N SER A 97 -6.89 17.64 -23.07
CA SER A 97 -7.69 17.21 -21.91
C SER A 97 -6.90 17.38 -20.61
N GLN A 98 -7.45 18.14 -19.66
CA GLN A 98 -6.88 18.26 -18.31
C GLN A 98 -6.76 16.90 -17.61
N LEU A 99 -7.70 15.99 -17.86
CA LEU A 99 -7.70 14.64 -17.29
C LEU A 99 -6.48 13.80 -17.73
N ARG A 100 -5.84 14.11 -18.86
CA ARG A 100 -4.73 13.31 -19.40
C ARG A 100 -3.49 13.37 -18.50
N GLY A 101 -3.21 14.54 -17.92
CA GLY A 101 -2.10 14.75 -17.00
C GLY A 101 -2.42 14.31 -15.57
N VAL A 102 -3.68 14.41 -15.15
CA VAL A 102 -4.11 14.10 -13.77
C VAL A 102 -4.29 12.60 -13.54
N LEU A 103 -4.81 11.86 -14.52
CA LEU A 103 -5.12 10.42 -14.38
C LEU A 103 -3.88 9.53 -14.56
N GLN A 104 -2.78 9.87 -13.90
CA GLN A 104 -1.55 9.09 -13.86
C GLN A 104 -1.52 8.19 -12.62
N THR A 105 -0.94 7.01 -12.75
CA THR A 105 -0.75 6.07 -11.64
C THR A 105 0.17 6.67 -10.57
N PHE A 106 -0.06 6.29 -9.30
CA PHE A 106 0.75 6.68 -8.13
C PHE A 106 0.68 8.17 -7.76
N GLN A 107 -0.10 8.97 -8.48
CA GLN A 107 -0.36 10.36 -8.12
C GLN A 107 -1.64 10.45 -7.29
N PRO A 108 -1.62 11.21 -6.17
CA PRO A 108 -2.83 11.45 -5.39
C PRO A 108 -3.74 12.42 -6.15
N VAL A 109 -5.00 12.04 -6.29
CA VAL A 109 -6.02 12.84 -6.96
C VAL A 109 -7.24 13.03 -6.07
N SER A 110 -7.93 14.15 -6.27
CA SER A 110 -9.26 14.43 -5.73
C SER A 110 -10.25 14.17 -6.85
N ALA A 111 -11.10 13.15 -6.72
CA ALA A 111 -12.00 12.71 -7.78
C ALA A 111 -13.47 12.97 -7.44
N GLY A 112 -14.26 13.38 -8.43
CA GLY A 112 -15.71 13.48 -8.36
C GLY A 112 -16.37 12.65 -9.46
N TRP A 113 -17.51 12.03 -9.17
CA TRP A 113 -18.25 11.22 -10.13
C TRP A 113 -19.76 11.23 -9.91
N THR A 114 -20.49 10.76 -10.92
CA THR A 114 -21.94 10.58 -10.87
C THR A 114 -22.38 9.22 -11.42
N GLY A 115 -23.45 8.66 -10.86
CA GLY A 115 -24.12 7.46 -11.36
C GLY A 115 -24.47 6.45 -10.26
N LYS A 116 -25.40 5.53 -10.55
CA LYS A 116 -25.77 4.40 -9.66
C LYS A 116 -25.19 3.06 -10.09
N ASN A 117 -24.76 2.97 -11.34
CA ASN A 117 -24.28 1.72 -11.93
C ASN A 117 -22.86 1.40 -11.43
N GLU A 118 -22.40 0.18 -11.68
CA GLU A 118 -21.02 -0.24 -11.37
C GLU A 118 -19.98 0.59 -12.13
N LEU A 119 -20.29 0.96 -13.38
CA LEU A 119 -19.47 1.87 -14.18
C LEU A 119 -20.10 3.28 -14.16
N ARG A 120 -19.45 4.21 -13.46
CA ARG A 120 -19.94 5.58 -13.25
C ARG A 120 -19.22 6.57 -14.17
N THR A 121 -19.67 7.82 -14.23
CA THR A 121 -18.99 8.86 -15.03
C THR A 121 -18.15 9.75 -14.12
N LEU A 122 -16.84 9.83 -14.41
CA LEU A 122 -15.94 10.80 -13.79
C LEU A 122 -16.40 12.20 -14.21
N THR A 123 -16.71 13.04 -13.24
CA THR A 123 -17.11 14.44 -13.49
C THR A 123 -15.96 15.40 -13.32
N ASP A 124 -15.01 15.09 -12.44
CA ASP A 124 -13.87 15.95 -12.17
C ASP A 124 -12.70 15.16 -11.56
N ALA A 125 -11.48 15.63 -11.78
CA ALA A 125 -10.29 15.08 -11.15
C ALA A 125 -9.19 16.15 -11.07
N ASP A 126 -8.72 16.43 -9.85
CA ASP A 126 -7.64 17.35 -9.57
C ASP A 126 -6.44 16.63 -8.98
N TRP A 127 -5.24 17.02 -9.39
CA TRP A 127 -4.01 16.55 -8.75
C TRP A 127 -3.84 17.24 -7.40
N VAL A 128 -3.62 16.45 -6.34
CA VAL A 128 -3.47 16.97 -4.97
C VAL A 128 -2.00 17.26 -4.65
N GLY A 129 -1.07 16.57 -5.30
CA GLY A 129 0.37 16.67 -5.02
C GLY A 129 0.78 16.03 -3.69
N GLY A 130 2.04 16.25 -3.32
CA GLY A 130 2.60 15.82 -2.03
C GLY A 130 3.31 14.46 -2.03
N LEU A 131 3.23 13.67 -3.10
CA LEU A 131 4.04 12.45 -3.21
C LEU A 131 5.16 12.63 -4.24
N LEU A 132 6.35 12.16 -3.88
CA LEU A 132 7.46 12.04 -4.82
C LEU A 132 7.13 10.96 -5.87
N PRO A 133 7.55 11.13 -7.13
CA PRO A 133 7.38 10.10 -8.14
C PRO A 133 8.09 8.80 -7.75
N LEU A 134 7.51 7.66 -8.13
CA LEU A 134 8.21 6.38 -8.03
C LEU A 134 9.15 6.21 -9.23
N GLU A 135 10.35 5.69 -8.97
CA GLU A 135 11.36 5.44 -9.99
C GLU A 135 11.91 4.01 -9.91
N LYS A 136 12.45 3.51 -11.01
CA LYS A 136 13.21 2.24 -11.07
C LYS A 136 12.43 1.08 -10.42
N THR A 137 13.04 0.38 -9.46
CA THR A 137 12.44 -0.75 -8.76
C THR A 137 11.20 -0.35 -7.95
N ALA A 138 11.16 0.86 -7.39
CA ALA A 138 10.00 1.35 -6.64
C ALA A 138 8.76 1.46 -7.54
N LEU A 139 8.93 1.83 -8.81
CA LEU A 139 7.86 1.87 -9.80
C LEU A 139 7.25 0.48 -10.04
N LEU A 140 8.10 -0.54 -10.19
CA LEU A 140 7.65 -1.93 -10.35
C LEU A 140 6.94 -2.45 -9.09
N CYS A 141 7.44 -2.07 -7.91
CA CYS A 141 6.76 -2.35 -6.64
C CYS A 141 5.37 -1.69 -6.60
N GLY A 142 5.24 -0.42 -7.01
CA GLY A 142 3.95 0.25 -7.09
C GLY A 142 2.95 -0.49 -7.98
N PHE A 143 3.39 -0.94 -9.17
CA PHE A 143 2.51 -1.71 -10.05
C PHE A 143 2.07 -3.04 -9.43
N TYR A 144 2.97 -3.72 -8.71
CA TYR A 144 2.63 -4.93 -7.96
C TYR A 144 1.52 -4.68 -6.93
N LEU A 145 1.61 -3.57 -6.17
CA LEU A 145 0.56 -3.18 -5.22
C LEU A 145 -0.79 -2.94 -5.92
N ASN A 146 -0.78 -2.21 -7.04
CA ASN A 146 -2.00 -1.94 -7.81
C ASN A 146 -2.64 -3.22 -8.33
N GLU A 147 -1.83 -4.15 -8.83
CA GLU A 147 -2.33 -5.42 -9.33
C GLU A 147 -2.98 -6.25 -8.23
N LEU A 148 -2.36 -6.30 -7.04
CA LEU A 148 -2.97 -6.95 -5.87
C LEU A 148 -4.33 -6.32 -5.53
N LEU A 149 -4.40 -5.00 -5.45
CA LEU A 149 -5.64 -4.28 -5.14
C LEU A 149 -6.73 -4.56 -6.17
N VAL A 150 -6.39 -4.56 -7.47
CA VAL A 150 -7.34 -4.87 -8.54
C VAL A 150 -7.85 -6.31 -8.47
N LYS A 151 -7.02 -7.25 -8.02
CA LYS A 151 -7.40 -8.67 -7.97
C LYS A 151 -8.12 -9.07 -6.69
N LEU A 152 -7.77 -8.45 -5.57
CA LEU A 152 -8.19 -8.90 -4.24
C LEU A 152 -9.28 -8.04 -3.61
N LEU A 153 -9.48 -6.78 -4.05
CA LEU A 153 -10.55 -5.95 -3.51
C LEU A 153 -11.85 -6.13 -4.29
N ALA A 154 -12.97 -6.23 -3.57
CA ALA A 154 -14.29 -6.05 -4.15
C ALA A 154 -14.45 -4.59 -4.66
N ARG A 155 -15.35 -4.38 -5.63
CA ARG A 155 -15.74 -3.03 -6.02
C ARG A 155 -16.71 -2.46 -4.99
N ASP A 156 -16.67 -1.14 -4.82
CA ASP A 156 -17.55 -0.39 -3.93
C ASP A 156 -17.49 -0.82 -2.44
N ASP A 157 -16.41 -1.52 -2.04
CA ASP A 157 -16.14 -1.91 -0.65
C ASP A 157 -14.99 -1.08 -0.08
N ALA A 158 -15.30 -0.28 0.94
CA ALA A 158 -14.39 0.75 1.45
C ALA A 158 -13.47 0.20 2.54
N HIS A 159 -12.16 0.35 2.33
CA HIS A 159 -11.13 0.04 3.31
C HIS A 159 -10.26 1.27 3.61
N PRO A 160 -10.73 2.25 4.42
CA PRO A 160 -9.99 3.48 4.66
C PRO A 160 -8.60 3.26 5.27
N ALA A 161 -8.45 2.27 6.17
CA ALA A 161 -7.16 1.93 6.76
C ALA A 161 -6.19 1.39 5.70
N LEU A 162 -6.66 0.52 4.79
CA LEU A 162 -5.86 0.03 3.68
C LEU A 162 -5.46 1.15 2.71
N PHE A 163 -6.35 2.12 2.47
CA PHE A 163 -6.03 3.32 1.71
C PHE A 163 -4.88 4.10 2.36
N ASP A 164 -4.96 4.33 3.67
CA ASP A 164 -3.93 5.05 4.43
C ASP A 164 -2.59 4.26 4.42
N HIS A 165 -2.64 2.91 4.50
CA HIS A 165 -1.47 2.05 4.29
C HIS A 165 -0.90 2.18 2.88
N TYR A 166 -1.73 2.18 1.83
CA TYR A 166 -1.28 2.35 0.44
C TYR A 166 -0.52 3.67 0.26
N VAL A 167 -1.06 4.78 0.76
CA VAL A 167 -0.39 6.09 0.74
C VAL A 167 0.97 6.03 1.42
N SER A 168 1.03 5.46 2.64
CA SER A 168 2.26 5.30 3.39
C SER A 168 3.30 4.45 2.65
N THR A 169 2.86 3.35 2.02
CA THR A 169 3.70 2.46 1.24
C THR A 169 4.28 3.16 0.01
N LEU A 170 3.47 3.90 -0.75
CA LEU A 170 3.97 4.70 -1.87
C LEU A 170 5.01 5.73 -1.42
N ASN A 171 4.73 6.43 -0.32
CA ASN A 171 5.66 7.43 0.22
C ASN A 171 6.99 6.80 0.65
N GLN A 172 6.96 5.67 1.36
CA GLN A 172 8.16 4.94 1.78
C GLN A 172 8.99 4.48 0.57
N LEU A 173 8.33 3.90 -0.45
CA LEU A 173 9.00 3.48 -1.69
C LEU A 173 9.64 4.66 -2.42
N ALA A 174 8.97 5.81 -2.50
CA ALA A 174 9.51 7.01 -3.12
C ALA A 174 10.73 7.59 -2.38
N HIS A 175 10.85 7.32 -1.08
CA HIS A 175 11.99 7.70 -0.25
C HIS A 175 13.05 6.60 -0.13
N ASN A 176 12.99 5.58 -0.99
CA ASN A 176 13.96 4.47 -1.06
C ASN A 176 14.03 3.61 0.21
N GLU A 177 12.95 3.54 0.99
CA GLU A 177 12.86 2.56 2.07
C GLU A 177 12.89 1.12 1.50
N PRO A 178 13.46 0.14 2.22
CA PRO A 178 13.70 -1.20 1.67
C PRO A 178 12.40 -1.88 1.17
N PRO A 179 12.25 -2.13 -0.14
CA PRO A 179 11.05 -2.76 -0.68
C PRO A 179 10.69 -4.11 -0.02
N PRO A 180 11.66 -4.98 0.35
CA PRO A 180 11.33 -6.21 1.06
C PRO A 180 10.59 -6.01 2.37
N ILE A 181 10.72 -4.87 3.05
CA ILE A 181 10.01 -4.57 4.30
C ILE A 181 8.68 -3.88 3.99
N VAL A 182 8.74 -2.81 3.19
CA VAL A 182 7.60 -1.95 2.86
C VAL A 182 6.47 -2.76 2.21
N LEU A 183 6.80 -3.72 1.34
CA LEU A 183 5.82 -4.60 0.71
C LEU A 183 5.17 -5.57 1.71
N ARG A 184 5.91 -6.13 2.68
CA ARG A 184 5.31 -7.07 3.66
C ARG A 184 4.30 -6.37 4.55
N LYS A 185 4.60 -5.15 4.98
CA LYS A 185 3.67 -4.33 5.77
C LYS A 185 2.36 -4.12 5.00
N PHE A 186 2.46 -3.70 3.73
CA PHE A 186 1.28 -3.49 2.91
C PHE A 186 0.48 -4.78 2.70
N GLU A 187 1.14 -5.89 2.34
CA GLU A 187 0.42 -7.12 2.04
C GLU A 187 -0.23 -7.74 3.29
N ALA A 188 0.43 -7.63 4.46
CA ALA A 188 -0.18 -8.03 5.73
C ALA A 188 -1.41 -7.17 6.04
N ALA A 189 -1.33 -5.85 5.83
CA ALA A 189 -2.46 -4.95 5.97
C ALA A 189 -3.58 -5.30 4.98
N LEU A 190 -3.25 -5.59 3.71
CA LEU A 190 -4.21 -5.99 2.69
C LEU A 190 -4.99 -7.23 3.12
N LEU A 191 -4.31 -8.32 3.49
CA LEU A 191 -4.99 -9.55 3.91
C LEU A 191 -5.82 -9.35 5.18
N LYS A 192 -5.34 -8.50 6.11
CA LYS A 192 -6.08 -8.18 7.33
C LYS A 192 -7.36 -7.40 7.03
N GLU A 193 -7.27 -6.34 6.23
CA GLU A 193 -8.39 -5.45 5.94
C GLU A 193 -9.45 -6.09 5.03
N THR A 194 -9.06 -7.07 4.19
CA THR A 194 -10.03 -7.88 3.43
C THR A 194 -10.64 -9.03 4.23
N GLY A 195 -10.28 -9.16 5.52
CA GLY A 195 -10.84 -10.17 6.43
C GLY A 195 -10.36 -11.59 6.17
N VAL A 196 -9.32 -11.78 5.35
CA VAL A 196 -8.78 -13.10 4.99
C VAL A 196 -7.55 -13.49 5.81
N ALA A 197 -6.98 -12.58 6.59
CA ALA A 197 -5.87 -12.90 7.49
C ALA A 197 -6.37 -13.44 8.83
N ALA A 198 -5.94 -14.64 9.19
CA ALA A 198 -6.04 -15.14 10.55
C ALA A 198 -5.09 -14.38 11.51
N ASP A 199 -5.41 -14.38 12.81
CA ASP A 199 -4.59 -13.78 13.85
C ASP A 199 -3.24 -14.51 13.97
N LEU A 200 -2.17 -13.88 13.46
CA LEU A 200 -0.81 -14.43 13.49
C LEU A 200 -0.24 -14.58 14.91
N THR A 201 -0.90 -14.02 15.94
CA THR A 201 -0.45 -14.09 17.33
C THR A 201 -1.04 -15.27 18.10
N ARG A 202 -1.97 -16.02 17.50
CA ARG A 202 -2.65 -17.14 18.14
C ARG A 202 -2.51 -18.43 17.35
N CYS A 203 -2.31 -19.52 18.07
CA CYS A 203 -2.29 -20.86 17.51
C CYS A 203 -3.73 -21.31 17.19
N ALA A 204 -3.98 -21.74 15.95
CA ALA A 204 -5.27 -22.22 15.48
C ALA A 204 -5.74 -23.48 16.23
N ASP A 205 -4.81 -24.35 16.64
CA ASP A 205 -5.15 -25.62 17.28
C ASP A 205 -5.37 -25.47 18.78
N THR A 206 -4.55 -24.67 19.46
CA THR A 206 -4.60 -24.54 20.94
C THR A 206 -5.30 -23.28 21.41
N ARG A 207 -5.56 -22.32 20.51
CA ARG A 207 -6.01 -20.94 20.80
C ARG A 207 -5.08 -20.12 21.71
N GLY A 208 -3.97 -20.72 22.15
CA GLY A 208 -2.93 -20.08 22.95
C GLY A 208 -2.09 -19.13 22.10
N LYS A 209 -1.28 -18.30 22.78
CA LYS A 209 -0.36 -17.38 22.11
C LYS A 209 0.70 -18.16 21.32
N VAL A 210 1.05 -17.65 20.14
CA VAL A 210 2.23 -18.10 19.39
C VAL A 210 3.48 -17.91 20.24
N LYS A 211 4.35 -18.93 20.26
CA LYS A 211 5.58 -18.95 21.03
C LYS A 211 6.77 -18.71 20.11
N ALA A 212 7.63 -17.76 20.47
CA ALA A 212 8.74 -17.33 19.61
C ALA A 212 9.67 -18.47 19.15
N GLY A 213 9.98 -19.41 20.05
CA GLY A 213 10.89 -20.53 19.80
C GLY A 213 10.27 -21.76 19.11
N VAL A 214 9.00 -21.71 18.70
CA VAL A 214 8.33 -22.83 18.02
C VAL A 214 8.27 -22.55 16.51
N GLN A 215 8.38 -23.59 15.68
CA GLN A 215 8.16 -23.50 14.24
C GLN A 215 6.69 -23.71 13.91
N TYR A 216 6.15 -22.87 13.03
CA TYR A 216 4.77 -22.88 12.61
C TYR A 216 4.66 -23.02 11.10
N VAL A 217 3.54 -23.56 10.65
CA VAL A 217 2.97 -23.27 9.33
C VAL A 217 1.71 -22.46 9.53
N VAL A 218 1.34 -21.66 8.54
CA VAL A 218 0.12 -20.85 8.61
C VAL A 218 -0.86 -21.41 7.59
N ASP A 219 -1.95 -21.96 8.11
CA ASP A 219 -3.09 -22.31 7.29
C ASP A 219 -3.78 -21.00 6.85
N PRO A 220 -4.07 -20.80 5.55
CA PRO A 220 -4.66 -19.55 5.05
C PRO A 220 -5.98 -19.18 5.73
N ASP A 221 -6.81 -20.17 6.08
CA ASP A 221 -8.15 -19.97 6.61
C ASP A 221 -8.18 -20.00 8.15
N ARG A 222 -7.29 -20.80 8.76
CA ARG A 222 -7.29 -21.05 10.20
C ARG A 222 -6.20 -20.30 10.97
N GLY A 223 -5.10 -19.96 10.32
CA GLY A 223 -3.95 -19.29 10.90
C GLY A 223 -2.82 -20.23 11.38
N PRO A 224 -1.93 -19.73 12.25
CA PRO A 224 -0.72 -20.45 12.65
C PRO A 224 -1.03 -21.75 13.40
N ARG A 225 -0.36 -22.85 13.04
CA ARG A 225 -0.30 -24.07 13.84
C ARG A 225 1.14 -24.61 13.89
N PRO A 226 1.52 -25.38 14.92
CA PRO A 226 2.84 -26.01 14.96
C PRO A 226 3.12 -26.80 13.68
N ALA A 227 4.33 -26.65 13.16
CA ALA A 227 4.74 -27.36 11.96
C ALA A 227 4.88 -28.86 12.24
N MET A 228 4.45 -29.68 11.28
CA MET A 228 4.57 -31.13 11.25
C MET A 228 5.48 -31.54 10.09
N ASP A 229 6.13 -32.70 10.16
CA ASP A 229 7.10 -33.12 9.13
C ASP A 229 6.49 -33.28 7.73
N ALA A 230 5.21 -33.66 7.65
CA ALA A 230 4.47 -33.78 6.40
C ALA A 230 4.08 -32.44 5.75
N ASP A 231 4.29 -31.31 6.42
CA ASP A 231 3.88 -30.01 5.88
C ASP A 231 4.71 -29.58 4.67
N THR A 232 4.00 -29.19 3.62
CA THR A 232 4.57 -28.62 2.38
C THR A 232 4.52 -27.09 2.36
N ALA A 233 3.73 -26.47 3.24
CA ALA A 233 3.65 -25.03 3.40
C ALA A 233 4.95 -24.45 4.00
N PRO A 234 5.28 -23.18 3.75
CA PRO A 234 6.47 -22.55 4.32
C PRO A 234 6.46 -22.61 5.85
N ARG A 235 7.58 -23.06 6.42
CA ARG A 235 7.81 -23.05 7.87
C ARG A 235 8.37 -21.70 8.29
N VAL A 236 7.80 -21.14 9.34
CA VAL A 236 8.22 -19.86 9.91
C VAL A 236 8.37 -19.97 11.42
N ALA A 237 9.34 -19.25 11.97
CA ALA A 237 9.49 -19.14 13.41
C ALA A 237 8.30 -18.38 14.00
N GLY A 238 7.86 -18.76 15.20
CA GLY A 238 6.86 -17.98 15.93
C GLY A 238 7.32 -16.55 16.19
N LYS A 239 8.64 -16.32 16.31
CA LYS A 239 9.22 -14.97 16.37
C LYS A 239 8.83 -14.14 15.15
N THR A 240 9.00 -14.68 13.94
CA THR A 240 8.61 -14.01 12.69
C THR A 240 7.14 -13.61 12.68
N LEU A 241 6.24 -14.49 13.13
CA LEU A 241 4.80 -14.19 13.19
C LEU A 241 4.50 -13.03 14.16
N LEU A 242 5.16 -13.02 15.32
CA LEU A 242 5.01 -11.96 16.31
C LEU A 242 5.63 -10.63 15.84
N ASP A 243 6.74 -10.68 15.13
CA ASP A 243 7.41 -9.53 14.53
C ASP A 243 6.53 -8.92 13.41
N MET A 244 5.99 -9.75 12.52
CA MET A 244 5.03 -9.33 11.48
C MET A 244 3.80 -8.66 12.08
N ALA A 245 3.23 -9.21 13.16
CA ALA A 245 2.07 -8.64 13.85
C ALA A 245 2.37 -7.27 14.50
N ARG A 246 3.65 -6.96 14.77
CA ARG A 246 4.12 -5.67 15.29
C ARG A 246 4.69 -4.75 14.21
N GLU A 247 4.67 -5.20 12.95
CA GLU A 247 5.34 -4.56 11.82
C GLU A 247 6.85 -4.30 12.03
N ASP A 248 7.50 -5.13 12.83
CA ASP A 248 8.95 -5.12 13.03
C ASP A 248 9.61 -6.08 12.04
N TYR A 249 10.48 -5.57 11.18
CA TYR A 249 11.21 -6.36 10.19
C TYR A 249 12.72 -6.14 10.30
N ALA A 250 13.21 -5.73 11.48
CA ALA A 250 14.64 -5.52 11.70
C ALA A 250 15.46 -6.82 11.56
N ASP A 251 14.86 -7.96 11.89
CA ASP A 251 15.50 -9.27 11.79
C ASP A 251 15.51 -9.80 10.33
N PRO A 252 16.68 -10.12 9.75
CA PRO A 252 16.77 -10.72 8.41
C PRO A 252 16.01 -12.04 8.27
N ALA A 253 15.92 -12.86 9.33
CA ALA A 253 15.15 -14.10 9.31
C ALA A 253 13.65 -13.80 9.17
N THR A 254 13.15 -12.78 9.87
CA THR A 254 11.77 -12.29 9.74
C THR A 254 11.51 -11.81 8.32
N GLN A 255 12.42 -11.06 7.70
CA GLN A 255 12.26 -10.61 6.30
C GLN A 255 12.18 -11.79 5.31
N ALA A 256 13.08 -12.77 5.44
CA ALA A 256 13.10 -13.92 4.53
C ALA A 256 11.85 -14.81 4.69
N GLN A 257 11.49 -15.13 5.93
CA GLN A 257 10.35 -16.00 6.24
C GLN A 257 9.02 -15.33 5.91
N SER A 258 8.84 -14.04 6.26
CA SER A 258 7.61 -13.31 5.92
C SER A 258 7.40 -13.20 4.41
N LYS A 259 8.46 -13.04 3.60
CA LYS A 259 8.37 -13.06 2.14
C LYS A 259 7.85 -14.41 1.61
N GLN A 260 8.35 -15.52 2.14
CA GLN A 260 7.90 -16.86 1.75
C GLN A 260 6.46 -17.12 2.17
N LEU A 261 6.13 -16.79 3.43
CA LEU A 261 4.79 -16.94 3.97
C LEU A 261 3.77 -16.12 3.19
N MET A 262 4.01 -14.82 3.02
CA MET A 262 3.07 -13.93 2.32
C MET A 262 2.88 -14.32 0.86
N ARG A 263 3.93 -14.83 0.19
CA ARG A 263 3.78 -15.39 -1.15
C ARG A 263 2.81 -16.58 -1.16
N PHE A 264 2.91 -17.47 -0.18
CA PHE A 264 2.01 -18.62 -0.05
C PHE A 264 0.57 -18.17 0.24
N LEU A 265 0.38 -17.25 1.20
CA LEU A 265 -0.94 -16.74 1.54
C LEU A 265 -1.61 -15.99 0.39
N LEU A 266 -0.88 -15.10 -0.29
CA LEU A 266 -1.40 -14.37 -1.46
C LEU A 266 -1.69 -15.31 -2.63
N ALA A 267 -0.86 -16.34 -2.86
CA ALA A 267 -1.11 -17.31 -3.92
C ALA A 267 -2.41 -18.10 -3.67
N HIS A 268 -2.70 -18.45 -2.42
CA HIS A 268 -3.98 -19.04 -2.03
C HIS A 268 -5.14 -18.09 -2.34
N GLN A 269 -5.05 -16.82 -1.92
CA GLN A 269 -6.13 -15.84 -2.17
C GLN A 269 -6.33 -15.49 -3.65
N LEU A 270 -5.27 -15.57 -4.46
CA LEU A 270 -5.36 -15.36 -5.90
C LEU A 270 -5.99 -16.55 -6.65
N ASN A 271 -6.19 -17.71 -5.99
CA ASN A 271 -6.83 -18.89 -6.58
C ASN A 271 -6.27 -19.28 -7.97
N GLY A 272 -4.95 -19.19 -8.14
CA GLY A 272 -4.26 -19.52 -9.39
C GLY A 272 -4.17 -18.38 -10.42
N ALA A 273 -4.75 -17.19 -10.15
CA ALA A 273 -4.56 -16.03 -11.01
C ALA A 273 -3.08 -15.57 -10.97
N PRO A 274 -2.36 -15.55 -12.11
CA PRO A 274 -0.96 -15.15 -12.14
C PRO A 274 -0.84 -13.65 -11.88
N LEU A 275 0.28 -13.18 -11.31
CA LEU A 275 0.58 -11.75 -11.24
C LEU A 275 1.47 -11.35 -12.43
N ASN A 276 0.97 -10.47 -13.29
CA ASN A 276 1.64 -10.01 -14.49
C ASN A 276 2.89 -9.18 -14.14
N THR A 277 2.84 -8.40 -13.07
CA THR A 277 4.00 -7.61 -12.62
C THR A 277 5.16 -8.48 -12.19
N ARG A 278 4.88 -9.66 -11.64
CA ARG A 278 5.90 -10.66 -11.30
C ARG A 278 6.57 -11.22 -12.55
N GLN A 279 5.80 -11.49 -13.60
CA GLN A 279 6.34 -11.97 -14.87
C GLN A 279 7.26 -10.92 -15.48
N ILE A 280 6.81 -9.65 -15.53
CA ILE A 280 7.62 -8.52 -16.03
C ILE A 280 8.92 -8.35 -15.24
N LEU A 281 8.88 -8.49 -13.91
CA LEU A 281 10.08 -8.43 -13.07
C LEU A 281 11.06 -9.57 -13.36
N ILE A 282 10.56 -10.78 -13.61
CA ILE A 282 11.39 -11.94 -13.99
C ILE A 282 12.03 -11.67 -15.36
N ASP A 283 11.26 -11.21 -16.34
CA ASP A 283 11.73 -10.96 -17.70
C ASP A 283 12.77 -9.82 -17.75
N LEU A 284 12.59 -8.75 -16.95
CA LEU A 284 13.54 -7.64 -16.85
C LEU A 284 14.84 -7.99 -16.10
N MET A 285 14.81 -8.99 -15.22
CA MET A 285 16.01 -9.48 -14.51
C MET A 285 16.79 -10.54 -15.30
N GLN A 286 16.26 -11.00 -16.43
CA GLN A 286 16.88 -11.98 -17.34
C GLN A 286 17.53 -11.35 -18.58
N LEU A 287 17.49 -10.02 -18.69
CA LEU A 287 18.20 -9.20 -19.70
C LEU A 287 19.45 -8.56 -19.09
#